data_AF-A0A4R2TPC0-F1
#
_entry.id   AF-A0A4R2TPC0-F1
#
_cell.length_a   1.000
_cell.length_b   1.000
_cell.length_c   1.000
_cell.angle_alpha   90.00
_cell.angle_beta   90.00
_cell.angle_gamma   90.00
#
_symmetry.space_group_name_H-M   'P 1'
#
loop_
_entity.id
_entity.type
_entity.pdbx_description
1 polymer ?
#
loop_
_entity_poly.entity_id
_entity_poly.type
_entity_poly.pdbx_seq_one_letter_code
_entity_poly.pdbx_strand_id
1 'polypeptide(L)'
;MDSFDRTTATDRSSDGVAQDAPSGDSGSGKRALPRDSLLLVAQCQLGDERIVHEVRVRNLSEGGLMIELDRPAEVGTRVWLNLRGIGEIVGKVAWSMAGRMGIALDKPIDPKKARKPTSGTAKSSVS
;
A
#
# COMPACT_ATOMS: atom_id res chain seq x y z
N MET A 1 64.37 -7.58 63.53
CA MET A 1 63.05 -8.01 63.02
C MET A 1 62.48 -6.87 62.19
N ASP A 2 63.00 -6.68 60.97
CA ASP A 2 62.43 -7.21 59.71
C ASP A 2 61.01 -6.65 59.50
N SER A 3 60.59 -6.02 58.40
CA SER A 3 61.17 -5.58 57.15
C SER A 3 60.02 -4.89 56.38
N PHE A 4 60.36 -4.11 55.35
CA PHE A 4 59.52 -3.71 54.20
C PHE A 4 58.51 -2.54 54.28
N ASP A 5 59.05 -1.40 53.84
CA ASP A 5 58.55 -0.46 52.82
C ASP A 5 57.51 -0.99 51.78
N ARG A 6 56.62 -0.06 51.36
CA ARG A 6 56.14 0.21 49.97
C ARG A 6 54.64 0.03 49.63
N THR A 7 53.96 1.18 49.56
CA THR A 7 53.06 1.71 48.51
C THR A 7 52.48 0.75 47.45
N THR A 8 51.15 0.74 47.27
CA THR A 8 50.45 1.13 46.01
C THR A 8 48.93 1.16 46.19
N ALA A 9 48.32 2.23 45.66
CA ALA A 9 46.89 2.39 45.44
C ALA A 9 46.38 1.40 44.39
N THR A 10 45.13 0.96 44.49
CA THR A 10 44.26 0.66 43.35
C THR A 10 42.80 0.78 43.80
N ASP A 11 42.15 1.82 43.26
CA ASP A 11 40.70 1.94 43.08
C ASP A 11 40.14 0.70 42.37
N ARG A 12 39.05 0.13 42.89
CA ARG A 12 38.11 -0.67 42.12
C ARG A 12 36.68 -0.45 42.60
N SER A 13 36.04 0.46 41.89
CA SER A 13 34.61 0.50 41.56
C SER A 13 33.98 -0.89 41.41
N SER A 14 32.73 -1.04 41.86
CA SER A 14 31.77 -2.02 41.35
C SER A 14 30.36 -1.54 41.69
N ASP A 15 29.83 -0.66 40.85
CA ASP A 15 28.41 -0.34 40.73
C ASP A 15 27.64 -1.57 40.29
N GLY A 16 26.54 -1.85 40.98
CA GLY A 16 25.56 -2.83 40.57
C GLY A 16 24.16 -2.35 40.92
N VAL A 17 23.37 -1.99 39.90
CA VAL A 17 21.93 -2.25 39.85
C VAL A 17 21.42 -2.12 38.40
N ALA A 18 20.93 -3.26 37.91
CA ALA A 18 19.90 -3.48 36.89
C ALA A 18 20.01 -2.80 35.51
N GLN A 19 20.58 -3.53 34.55
CA GLN A 19 20.18 -3.46 33.15
C GLN A 19 19.58 -4.80 32.72
N ASP A 20 18.26 -4.89 32.61
CA ASP A 20 17.59 -5.87 31.74
C ASP A 20 16.25 -5.32 31.26
N ALA A 21 16.26 -4.81 30.03
CA ALA A 21 15.14 -4.90 29.09
C ALA A 21 15.53 -4.28 27.73
N PRO A 22 16.05 -5.05 26.77
CA PRO A 22 15.86 -4.72 25.37
C PRO A 22 14.44 -5.15 24.98
N SER A 23 13.47 -4.25 25.14
CA SER A 23 12.18 -4.41 24.46
C SER A 23 12.45 -4.38 22.96
N GLY A 24 12.28 -5.56 22.35
CA GLY A 24 12.63 -5.85 20.98
C GLY A 24 12.02 -4.89 19.98
N ASP A 25 12.87 -4.54 19.01
CA ASP A 25 12.55 -4.30 17.60
C ASP A 25 11.06 -4.40 17.25
N SER A 26 10.31 -3.31 17.43
CA SER A 26 9.17 -3.04 16.57
C SER A 26 9.68 -2.34 15.33
N GLY A 27 10.51 -3.05 14.56
CA GLY A 27 10.80 -2.77 13.18
C GLY A 27 9.52 -2.92 12.35
N SER A 28 8.61 -1.94 12.46
CA SER A 28 7.46 -1.85 11.56
C SER A 28 7.96 -1.34 10.21
N GLY A 29 8.54 -2.27 9.47
CA GLY A 29 8.63 -2.31 8.02
C GLY A 29 9.07 -1.01 7.35
N LYS A 30 10.40 -0.82 7.25
CA LYS A 30 10.98 -0.20 6.04
C LYS A 30 10.72 -1.11 4.84
N ARG A 31 9.48 -1.18 4.37
CA ARG A 31 9.16 -1.58 3.01
C ARG A 31 8.47 -0.40 2.34
N ALA A 32 9.24 0.67 2.19
CA ALA A 32 9.11 1.51 1.01
C ALA A 32 9.48 0.65 -0.20
N LEU A 33 8.59 -0.28 -0.56
CA LEU A 33 8.50 -0.78 -1.92
C LEU A 33 8.49 0.47 -2.79
N PRO A 34 9.30 0.56 -3.86
CA PRO A 34 9.20 1.67 -4.79
C PRO A 34 7.71 1.79 -5.12
N ARG A 35 7.10 2.89 -4.66
CA ARG A 35 5.69 3.18 -4.93
C ARG A 35 5.67 3.43 -6.42
N ASP A 36 5.50 2.35 -7.17
CA ASP A 36 5.23 2.35 -8.59
C ASP A 36 4.08 3.31 -8.78
N SER A 37 4.43 4.56 -9.08
CA SER A 37 3.49 5.64 -9.24
C SER A 37 2.90 5.44 -10.62
N LEU A 38 2.00 4.46 -10.71
CA LEU A 38 1.33 4.09 -11.93
C LEU A 38 0.16 5.03 -12.12
N LEU A 39 0.42 6.15 -12.79
CA LEU A 39 -0.60 7.10 -13.19
C LEU A 39 -1.25 6.58 -14.47
N LEU A 40 -2.21 5.66 -14.32
CA LEU A 40 -3.05 5.22 -15.44
C LEU A 40 -4.48 5.73 -15.30
N VAL A 41 -5.16 5.84 -16.42
CA VAL A 41 -6.56 6.24 -16.51
C VAL A 41 -7.40 4.99 -16.73
N ALA A 42 -8.55 4.93 -16.07
CA ALA A 42 -9.51 3.84 -16.17
C ALA A 42 -10.93 4.41 -16.27
N GLN A 43 -11.84 3.62 -16.83
CA GLN A 43 -13.28 3.89 -16.72
C GLN A 43 -13.83 3.13 -15.51
N CYS A 44 -14.68 3.78 -14.72
CA CYS A 44 -15.22 3.26 -13.47
C CYS A 44 -16.73 3.49 -13.42
N GLN A 45 -17.49 2.45 -13.09
CA GLN A 45 -18.92 2.51 -12.83
C GLN A 45 -19.18 2.02 -11.41
N LEU A 46 -19.95 2.78 -10.64
CA LEU A 46 -20.28 2.48 -9.25
C LEU A 46 -21.71 1.95 -9.15
N GLY A 47 -21.89 0.78 -8.52
CA GLY A 47 -23.21 0.17 -8.33
C GLY A 47 -23.99 0.09 -9.65
N ASP A 48 -25.30 0.32 -9.56
CA ASP A 48 -26.18 0.34 -10.73
C ASP A 48 -26.23 1.73 -11.42
N GLU A 49 -25.27 2.61 -11.14
CA GLU A 49 -25.23 3.92 -11.81
C GLU A 49 -25.02 3.75 -13.31
N ARG A 50 -25.81 4.46 -14.13
CA ARG A 50 -25.62 4.47 -15.58
C ARG A 50 -24.43 5.34 -16.03
N ILE A 51 -23.79 6.01 -15.09
CA ILE A 51 -22.70 6.95 -15.33
C ILE A 51 -21.37 6.21 -15.25
N VAL A 52 -20.53 6.41 -16.27
CA VAL A 52 -19.15 5.94 -16.29
C VAL A 52 -18.23 7.12 -16.02
N HIS A 53 -17.40 6.99 -14.99
CA HIS A 53 -16.42 7.98 -14.58
C HIS A 53 -15.05 7.66 -15.14
N GLU A 54 -14.38 8.66 -15.71
CA GLU A 54 -12.94 8.57 -15.93
C GLU A 54 -12.23 8.80 -14.59
N VAL A 55 -11.45 7.83 -14.16
CA VAL A 55 -10.73 7.86 -12.88
C VAL A 55 -9.26 7.63 -13.09
N ARG A 56 -8.45 8.18 -12.19
CA ARG A 56 -7.02 7.92 -12.21
C ARG A 56 -6.67 6.87 -11.18
N VAL A 57 -6.03 5.80 -11.61
CA VAL A 57 -5.45 4.80 -10.71
C VAL A 57 -4.14 5.35 -10.15
N ARG A 58 -3.91 5.12 -8.85
CA ARG A 58 -2.71 5.51 -8.11
C ARG A 58 -1.81 4.35 -7.81
N ASN A 59 -2.40 3.20 -7.52
CA ASN A 59 -1.71 1.97 -7.23
C ASN A 59 -2.55 0.81 -7.76
N LEU A 60 -1.89 -0.20 -8.32
CA LEU A 60 -2.51 -1.41 -8.85
C LEU A 60 -1.72 -2.62 -8.35
N SER A 61 -2.38 -3.54 -7.66
CA SER A 61 -1.85 -4.83 -7.25
C SER A 61 -2.70 -5.95 -7.83
N GLU A 62 -2.32 -7.19 -7.55
CA GLU A 62 -3.09 -8.37 -7.96
C GLU A 62 -4.51 -8.35 -7.37
N GLY A 63 -4.68 -7.93 -6.10
CA GLY A 63 -5.95 -8.00 -5.39
C GLY A 63 -6.71 -6.67 -5.25
N GLY A 64 -6.17 -5.56 -5.75
CA GLY A 64 -6.79 -4.26 -5.48
C GLY A 64 -6.16 -3.09 -6.21
N LEU A 65 -6.84 -1.96 -6.10
CA LEU A 65 -6.35 -0.69 -6.63
C LEU A 65 -6.84 0.49 -5.80
N MET A 66 -6.15 1.61 -5.97
CA MET A 66 -6.57 2.91 -5.45
C MET A 66 -6.91 3.82 -6.61
N ILE A 67 -8.08 4.47 -6.57
CA ILE A 67 -8.51 5.46 -7.56
C ILE A 67 -8.69 6.83 -6.93
N GLU A 68 -8.50 7.86 -7.74
CA GLU A 68 -8.96 9.23 -7.46
C GLU A 68 -10.30 9.44 -8.16
N LEU A 69 -11.32 9.72 -7.36
CA LEU A 69 -12.67 10.06 -7.78
C LEU A 69 -13.25 10.98 -6.71
N ASP A 70 -13.58 12.21 -7.08
CA ASP A 70 -14.14 13.21 -6.17
C ASP A 70 -15.64 12.97 -5.95
N ARG A 71 -15.95 11.76 -5.46
CA ARG A 71 -17.32 11.33 -5.17
C ARG A 71 -17.32 10.38 -3.98
N PRO A 72 -18.19 10.59 -2.99
CA PRO A 72 -18.38 9.60 -1.93
C PRO A 72 -19.00 8.33 -2.51
N ALA A 73 -18.60 7.19 -1.96
CA ALA A 73 -19.24 5.90 -2.21
C ALA A 73 -19.21 5.07 -0.93
N GLU A 74 -20.22 4.23 -0.76
CA GLU A 74 -20.32 3.37 0.41
C GLU A 74 -19.33 2.21 0.32
N VAL A 75 -18.79 1.81 1.48
CA VAL A 75 -17.98 0.60 1.57
C VAL A 75 -18.85 -0.61 1.23
N GLY A 76 -18.34 -1.50 0.38
CA GLY A 76 -19.06 -2.67 -0.13
C GLY A 76 -19.78 -2.43 -1.46
N THR A 77 -19.92 -1.18 -1.94
CA THR A 77 -20.50 -0.88 -3.25
C THR A 77 -19.75 -1.62 -4.35
N ARG A 78 -20.48 -2.29 -5.26
CA ARG A 78 -19.91 -2.98 -6.42
C ARG A 78 -19.30 -1.95 -7.36
N VAL A 79 -18.14 -2.24 -7.92
CA VAL A 79 -17.46 -1.35 -8.86
C VAL A 79 -17.00 -2.15 -10.08
N TRP A 80 -17.32 -1.64 -11.26
CA TRP A 80 -16.81 -2.14 -12.54
C TRP A 80 -15.75 -1.18 -13.05
N LEU A 81 -14.60 -1.72 -13.43
CA LEU A 81 -13.45 -0.96 -13.89
C LEU A 81 -12.98 -1.50 -15.23
N ASN A 82 -12.77 -0.63 -16.21
CA ASN A 82 -12.09 -0.99 -17.45
C ASN A 82 -10.65 -0.47 -17.41
N LEU A 83 -9.71 -1.39 -17.23
CA LEU A 83 -8.28 -1.12 -17.22
C LEU A 83 -7.67 -1.42 -18.59
N ARG A 84 -6.96 -0.44 -19.16
CA ARG A 84 -6.18 -0.64 -20.38
C ARG A 84 -5.25 -1.85 -20.22
N GLY A 85 -5.28 -2.78 -21.19
CA GLY A 85 -4.41 -3.97 -21.21
C GLY A 85 -4.89 -5.15 -20.36
N ILE A 86 -5.85 -4.95 -19.45
CA ILE A 86 -6.48 -6.03 -18.67
C ILE A 86 -7.92 -6.27 -19.15
N GLY A 87 -8.66 -5.21 -19.44
CA GLY A 87 -10.08 -5.25 -19.77
C GLY A 87 -10.95 -4.92 -18.56
N GLU A 88 -12.19 -5.39 -18.60
CA GLU A 88 -13.15 -5.20 -17.51
C GLU A 88 -12.79 -6.08 -16.30
N ILE A 89 -12.78 -5.48 -15.13
CA ILE A 89 -12.59 -6.13 -13.84
C ILE A 89 -13.66 -5.64 -12.87
N VAL A 90 -13.96 -6.46 -11.88
CA VAL A 90 -15.01 -6.19 -10.89
C VAL A 90 -14.43 -6.26 -9.50
N GLY A 91 -14.92 -5.40 -8.62
CA GLY A 91 -14.56 -5.38 -7.22
C GLY A 91 -15.60 -4.68 -6.36
N LYS A 92 -15.18 -4.33 -5.15
CA LYS A 92 -15.97 -3.59 -4.18
C LYS A 92 -15.16 -2.47 -3.55
N VAL A 93 -15.83 -1.38 -3.19
CA VAL A 93 -15.24 -0.33 -2.37
C VAL A 93 -14.81 -0.90 -1.03
N ALA A 94 -13.52 -0.89 -0.73
CA ALA A 94 -12.96 -1.33 0.55
C ALA A 94 -12.90 -0.16 1.55
N TRP A 95 -12.68 1.06 1.05
CA TRP A 95 -12.67 2.30 1.82
C TRP A 95 -12.84 3.49 0.87
N SER A 96 -13.36 4.61 1.38
CA SER A 96 -13.45 5.88 0.67
C SER A 96 -13.07 7.02 1.61
N MET A 97 -12.12 7.86 1.21
CA MET A 97 -11.59 8.95 2.03
C MET A 97 -10.96 10.05 1.17
N ALA A 98 -11.36 11.31 1.37
CA ALA A 98 -10.75 12.50 0.77
C ALA A 98 -10.55 12.42 -0.76
N GLY A 99 -11.62 12.13 -1.51
CA GLY A 99 -11.59 12.03 -2.98
C GLY A 99 -10.81 10.82 -3.52
N ARG A 100 -10.49 9.86 -2.65
CA ARG A 100 -9.81 8.61 -2.99
C ARG A 100 -10.62 7.42 -2.52
N MET A 101 -10.46 6.34 -3.26
CA MET A 101 -11.18 5.11 -2.98
C MET A 101 -10.28 3.91 -3.21
N GLY A 102 -10.28 3.01 -2.23
CA GLY A 102 -9.67 1.70 -2.38
C GLY A 102 -10.70 0.71 -2.87
N ILE A 103 -10.35 -0.03 -3.92
CA ILE A 103 -11.17 -1.09 -4.48
C ILE A 103 -10.47 -2.42 -4.21
N ALA A 104 -11.16 -3.35 -3.55
CA ALA A 104 -10.77 -4.75 -3.46
C ALA A 104 -11.36 -5.49 -4.66
N LEU A 105 -10.54 -6.21 -5.42
CA LEU A 105 -10.98 -6.94 -6.59
C LEU A 105 -11.62 -8.27 -6.20
N ASP A 106 -12.66 -8.67 -6.93
CA ASP A 106 -13.33 -9.96 -6.74
C ASP A 106 -12.43 -11.13 -7.18
N LYS A 107 -11.53 -10.88 -8.15
CA LYS A 107 -10.58 -11.86 -8.70
C LYS A 107 -9.19 -11.23 -8.88
N PRO A 108 -8.11 -12.02 -8.70
CA PRO A 108 -6.76 -11.54 -8.92
C PRO A 108 -6.50 -11.17 -10.38
N ILE A 109 -5.69 -10.14 -10.60
CA ILE A 109 -5.27 -9.67 -11.93
C ILE A 109 -3.74 -9.69 -12.09
N ASP A 110 -3.24 -9.64 -13.32
CA ASP A 110 -1.82 -9.38 -13.58
C ASP A 110 -1.58 -7.87 -13.78
N PRO A 111 -1.02 -7.14 -12.80
CA PRO A 111 -0.80 -5.70 -12.90
C PRO A 111 0.21 -5.32 -14.00
N LYS A 112 1.03 -6.26 -14.48
CA LYS A 112 2.00 -5.97 -15.56
C LYS A 112 1.30 -5.74 -16.90
N LYS A 113 0.14 -6.38 -17.11
CA LYS A 113 -0.67 -6.20 -18.34
C LYS A 113 -1.17 -4.77 -18.48
N ALA A 114 -1.48 -4.09 -17.38
CA ALA A 114 -1.89 -2.69 -17.38
C ALA A 114 -0.79 -1.70 -17.77
N ARG A 115 0.48 -2.11 -17.68
CA ARG A 115 1.65 -1.27 -17.99
C ARG A 115 2.09 -1.35 -19.45
N LYS A 116 1.65 -2.38 -20.17
CA LYS A 116 2.05 -2.57 -21.56
C LYS A 116 1.37 -1.50 -22.42
N PRO A 117 2.11 -0.74 -23.27
CA PRO A 117 1.50 0.17 -24.21
C PRO A 117 0.66 -0.64 -25.21
N THR A 118 -0.67 -0.55 -25.12
CA THR A 118 -1.57 -1.10 -26.13
C THR A 118 -1.79 -0.07 -27.24
N SER A 119 -1.49 -0.42 -28.49
CA SER A 119 -2.03 0.27 -29.65
C SER A 119 -3.56 0.28 -29.53
N GLY A 120 -4.14 1.48 -29.48
CA GLY A 120 -5.50 1.70 -29.01
C GLY A 120 -6.58 1.17 -29.95
N THR A 121 -7.58 0.48 -29.40
CA THR A 121 -8.96 0.48 -29.90
C THR A 121 -9.88 0.12 -28.75
N ALA A 122 -10.42 1.11 -28.03
CA ALA A 122 -11.51 0.89 -27.10
C ALA A 122 -12.82 0.90 -27.91
N LYS A 123 -13.41 -0.28 -28.16
CA LYS A 123 -14.80 -0.38 -28.64
C LYS A 123 -15.72 -0.19 -27.43
N SER A 124 -16.38 0.96 -27.37
CA SER A 124 -17.58 1.15 -26.57
C SER A 124 -18.73 0.40 -27.26
N SER A 125 -19.14 -0.75 -26.74
CA SER A 125 -20.45 -1.31 -27.09
C SER A 125 -21.45 -0.87 -26.02
N VAL A 126 -22.26 0.12 -26.36
CA VAL A 126 -23.58 0.28 -25.73
C VAL A 126 -24.56 -0.47 -26.64
N SER A 127 -25.35 -1.38 -26.06
CA SER A 127 -26.54 -1.96 -26.69
C SER A 127 -27.77 -1.21 -26.22
#